data_AF-A0A920DZB1-F1
#
_entry.id   AF-A0A920DZB1-F1
#
_cell.length_a   1.000
_cell.length_b   1.000
_cell.length_c   1.000
_cell.angle_alpha   90.00
_cell.angle_beta   90.00
_cell.angle_gamma   90.00
#
_symmetry.space_group_name_H-M   'P 1'
#
loop_
_entity.id
_entity.type
_entity.pdbx_description
1 polymer ?
#
loop_
_entity_poly.entity_id
_entity_poly.type
_entity_poly.pdbx_seq_one_letter_code
_entity_poly.pdbx_strand_id
1 'polypeptide(L)'
;MGLFSKLDLSNNLHKNILYKMLNVYDKFIFVGKSEFNYAKNNFPEWSEKFFFLPFSVDQNFWKPQTNSIKNEEILFIGNDLNRDFDFTFNLAKKCLNFHLL
;
A
#
# COMPACT_ATOMS: atom_id res chain seq x y z
N MET A 1 -1.75 5.40 -2.21
CA MET A 1 -2.14 6.44 -1.25
C MET A 1 -1.20 6.42 -0.05
N GLY A 2 -0.43 7.48 0.18
CA GLY A 2 0.36 7.60 1.40
C GLY A 2 1.03 8.97 1.50
N LEU A 3 1.53 9.33 2.69
CA LEU A 3 1.99 10.70 2.99
C LEU A 3 3.03 11.17 1.97
N PHE A 4 4.05 10.33 1.71
CA PHE A 4 5.17 10.69 0.84
C PHE A 4 4.80 10.68 -0.65
N SER A 5 3.71 10.03 -1.02
CA SER A 5 3.22 10.06 -2.42
C SER A 5 2.52 11.37 -2.79
N LYS A 6 2.03 12.13 -1.80
CA LYS A 6 1.30 13.39 -2.01
C LYS A 6 2.08 14.62 -1.57
N LEU A 7 3.11 14.43 -0.76
CA LEU A 7 3.89 15.51 -0.18
C LEU A 7 4.93 16.01 -1.18
N ASP A 8 4.83 17.28 -1.55
CA ASP A 8 5.82 17.96 -2.36
C ASP A 8 6.94 18.54 -1.47
N LEU A 9 8.11 17.91 -1.50
CA LEU A 9 9.28 18.32 -0.71
C LEU A 9 9.98 19.58 -1.22
N SER A 10 9.66 20.03 -2.45
CA SER A 10 10.14 21.31 -2.97
C SER A 10 9.37 22.50 -2.36
N ASN A 11 8.15 22.24 -1.90
CA ASN A 11 7.32 23.24 -1.22
C ASN A 11 7.75 23.42 0.24
N ASN A 12 8.20 24.63 0.58
CA ASN A 12 8.68 24.97 1.92
C ASN A 12 7.63 24.76 3.03
N LEU A 13 6.34 24.97 2.75
CA LEU A 13 5.28 24.76 3.75
C LEU A 13 5.14 23.27 4.07
N HIS A 14 5.03 22.42 3.04
CA HIS A 14 4.96 20.97 3.21
C HIS A 14 6.18 20.42 3.93
N LYS A 15 7.37 20.90 3.55
CA LYS A 15 8.62 20.54 4.22
C LYS A 15 8.57 20.93 5.68
N ASN A 16 8.27 22.19 6.01
CA ASN A 16 8.23 22.65 7.41
C ASN A 16 7.22 21.88 8.27
N ILE A 17 6.04 21.56 7.72
CA ILE A 17 5.05 20.75 8.42
C ILE A 17 5.60 19.34 8.68
N LEU A 18 6.20 18.69 7.68
CA LEU A 18 6.79 17.36 7.83
C LEU A 18 7.89 17.34 8.91
N TYR A 19 8.85 18.26 8.86
CA TYR A 19 9.93 18.33 9.85
C TYR A 19 9.37 18.62 11.25
N LYS A 20 8.35 19.47 11.38
CA LYS A 20 7.67 19.71 12.66
C LYS A 20 7.03 18.42 13.19
N MET A 21 6.35 17.65 12.34
CA MET A 21 5.78 16.36 12.74
C MET A 21 6.88 15.41 13.21
N LEU A 22 7.96 15.24 12.41
CA LEU A 22 9.08 14.36 12.73
C LEU A 22 9.75 14.70 14.08
N ASN A 23 9.82 15.99 14.41
CA ASN A 23 10.36 16.47 15.67
C ASN A 23 9.41 16.27 16.85
N VAL A 24 8.11 16.51 16.67
CA VAL A 24 7.11 16.49 17.76
C VAL A 24 6.71 15.06 18.15
N TYR A 25 6.56 14.16 17.19
CA TYR A 25 6.08 12.80 17.47
C TYR A 25 7.22 11.85 17.83
N ASP A 26 6.94 10.93 18.74
CA ASP A 26 7.91 9.92 19.19
C ASP A 26 7.98 8.69 18.27
N LYS A 27 6.86 8.36 17.62
CA LYS A 27 6.73 7.15 16.80
C LYS A 27 5.92 7.42 15.54
N PHE A 28 6.44 6.92 14.42
CA PHE A 28 5.75 6.89 13.13
C PHE A 28 5.53 5.44 12.73
N ILE A 29 4.26 5.06 12.61
CA ILE A 29 3.87 3.71 12.22
C ILE A 29 3.58 3.70 10.72
N PHE A 30 4.35 2.90 10.01
CA PHE A 30 4.21 2.68 8.58
C PHE A 30 3.54 1.35 8.33
N VAL A 31 2.47 1.40 7.55
CA VAL A 31 1.73 0.19 7.16
C VAL A 31 2.16 -0.31 5.78
N GLY A 32 2.67 0.58 4.94
CA GLY A 32 3.28 0.25 3.64
C GLY A 32 4.80 0.12 3.74
N LYS A 33 5.34 -1.04 3.32
CA LYS A 33 6.79 -1.30 3.38
C LYS A 33 7.60 -0.34 2.50
N SER A 34 7.06 0.02 1.34
CA SER A 34 7.71 0.97 0.42
C SER A 34 7.82 2.37 1.03
N GLU A 35 6.77 2.84 1.71
CA GLU A 35 6.82 4.14 2.40
C GLU A 35 7.75 4.13 3.61
N PHE A 36 7.74 3.05 4.38
CA PHE A 36 8.70 2.85 5.47
C PHE A 36 10.14 2.96 4.98
N ASN A 37 10.47 2.23 3.90
CA ASN A 37 11.81 2.25 3.32
C ASN A 37 12.15 3.64 2.76
N TYR A 38 11.20 4.30 2.09
CA TYR A 38 11.38 5.66 1.60
C TYR A 38 11.71 6.63 2.76
N ALA A 39 10.94 6.57 3.85
CA ALA A 39 11.16 7.42 5.02
C ALA A 39 12.55 7.20 5.62
N LYS A 40 12.94 5.93 5.83
CA LYS A 40 14.24 5.57 6.41
C LYS A 40 15.42 6.04 5.56
N ASN A 41 15.30 5.96 4.23
CA ASN A 41 16.37 6.36 3.31
C ASN A 41 16.50 7.89 3.16
N ASN A 42 15.38 8.62 3.18
CA ASN A 42 15.37 10.07 2.95
C ASN A 42 15.44 10.91 4.23
N PHE A 43 15.07 10.35 5.38
CA PHE A 43 15.06 11.02 6.68
C PHE A 43 15.75 10.15 7.76
N PRO A 44 17.02 9.76 7.56
CA PRO A 44 17.71 8.82 8.43
C PRO A 44 17.87 9.31 9.87
N GLU A 45 17.91 10.63 10.09
CA GLU A 45 18.02 11.27 11.41
C GLU A 45 16.85 10.93 12.35
N TRP A 46 15.66 10.64 11.80
CA TRP A 46 14.48 10.24 12.58
C TRP A 46 14.21 8.73 12.50
N SER A 47 15.12 7.93 11.91
CA SER A 47 14.87 6.52 11.62
C SER A 47 14.57 5.66 12.85
N GLU A 48 15.09 6.03 14.02
CA GLU A 48 14.79 5.36 15.30
C GLU A 48 13.31 5.48 15.70
N LYS A 49 12.62 6.50 15.19
CA LYS A 49 11.19 6.73 15.42
C LYS A 49 10.30 5.98 14.41
N PHE A 50 10.88 5.37 13.37
CA PHE A 50 10.13 4.75 12.28
C PHE A 50 9.92 3.26 12.54
N PHE A 51 8.66 2.84 12.57
CA PHE A 51 8.26 1.45 12.83
C PHE A 51 7.41 0.94 11.68
N PHE A 52 7.72 -0.25 11.17
CA PHE A 52 6.87 -0.93 10.19
C PHE A 52 5.92 -1.90 10.89
N LEU A 53 4.62 -1.68 10.73
CA LEU A 53 3.56 -2.54 11.23
C LEU A 53 2.58 -2.81 10.07
N PRO A 54 2.67 -3.95 9.38
CA PRO A 54 1.81 -4.25 8.24
C PRO A 54 0.36 -4.42 8.65
N PHE A 55 -0.58 -4.21 7.72
CA PHE A 55 -1.98 -4.56 7.93
C PHE A 55 -2.11 -6.06 8.19
N SER A 56 -2.79 -6.40 9.28
CA SER A 56 -3.21 -7.77 9.57
C SER A 56 -4.56 -8.06 8.93
N VAL A 57 -4.83 -9.34 8.66
CA VAL A 57 -6.13 -9.84 8.23
C VAL A 57 -6.72 -10.73 9.31
N ASP A 58 -8.03 -10.68 9.50
CA ASP A 58 -8.73 -11.59 10.40
C ASP A 58 -8.69 -13.01 9.83
N GLN A 59 -7.99 -13.92 10.52
CA GLN A 59 -7.82 -15.31 10.09
C GLN A 59 -9.03 -16.19 10.39
N ASN A 60 -9.94 -15.76 11.28
CA ASN A 60 -11.19 -16.47 11.51
C ASN A 60 -12.16 -16.26 10.34
N PHE A 61 -12.15 -15.05 9.79
CA PHE A 61 -12.89 -14.69 8.59
C PHE A 61 -12.19 -15.20 7.32
N TRP A 62 -10.93 -14.80 7.10
CA TRP A 62 -10.12 -15.20 5.95
C TRP A 62 -9.37 -16.50 6.25
N LYS A 63 -10.04 -17.63 6.03
CA LYS A 63 -9.44 -18.96 6.12
C LYS A 63 -9.63 -19.74 4.83
N PRO A 64 -8.64 -20.55 4.40
CA PRO A 64 -8.80 -21.40 3.24
C PRO A 64 -9.90 -22.43 3.49
N GLN A 65 -10.80 -22.61 2.53
CA GLN A 65 -11.69 -23.77 2.51
C GLN A 65 -10.93 -24.97 1.93
N THR A 66 -11.10 -26.15 2.53
CA THR A 66 -10.33 -27.37 2.23
C THR A 66 -10.63 -27.99 0.87
N ASN A 67 -11.68 -27.56 0.19
CA ASN A 67 -12.07 -28.07 -1.12
C ASN A 67 -11.43 -27.21 -2.21
N SER A 68 -10.20 -27.56 -2.63
CA SER A 68 -9.54 -26.92 -3.76
C SER A 68 -10.24 -27.33 -5.06
N ILE A 69 -11.21 -26.53 -5.51
CA ILE A 69 -11.67 -26.62 -6.89
C ILE A 69 -10.55 -26.00 -7.74
N LYS A 70 -10.06 -26.74 -8.74
CA LYS A 70 -9.17 -26.19 -9.77
C LYS A 70 -9.99 -25.22 -10.63
N ASN A 71 -10.14 -23.98 -10.17
CA ASN A 71 -10.74 -22.92 -10.95
C ASN A 71 -9.61 -22.14 -11.64
N GLU A 72 -9.65 -22.10 -12.97
CA GLU A 72 -8.82 -21.21 -13.81
C GLU A 72 -9.38 -19.77 -13.83
N GLU A 73 -9.99 -19.34 -12.71
CA GLU A 73 -10.66 -18.05 -12.61
C GLU A 73 -9.73 -17.02 -11.97
N ILE A 74 -9.78 -15.78 -12.46
CA ILE A 74 -9.04 -14.66 -11.89
C ILE A 74 -10.06 -13.75 -11.18
N LEU A 75 -9.92 -13.65 -9.86
CA LEU A 75 -10.74 -12.78 -9.03
C LEU A 75 -10.04 -11.44 -8.82
N PHE A 76 -10.66 -10.35 -9.25
CA PHE A 76 -10.14 -9.00 -9.03
C PHE A 76 -10.98 -8.28 -7.96
N ILE A 77 -10.40 -8.08 -6.78
CA ILE A 77 -11.08 -7.40 -5.66
C ILE A 77 -10.36 -6.11 -5.31
N GLY A 78 -11.13 -5.03 -5.22
CA GLY A 78 -10.70 -3.77 -4.65
C GLY A 78 -11.43 -2.59 -5.27
N ASN A 79 -11.76 -1.59 -4.46
CA ASN A 79 -12.35 -0.32 -4.88
C ASN A 79 -11.39 0.84 -4.58
N ASP A 80 -10.13 0.72 -5.01
CA ASP A 80 -9.10 1.74 -4.80
C ASP A 80 -8.95 2.60 -6.07
N LEU A 81 -9.01 3.92 -5.91
CA LEU A 81 -8.91 4.90 -7.00
C LEU A 81 -7.56 4.88 -7.75
N ASN A 82 -6.51 4.29 -7.16
CA ASN A 82 -5.22 4.11 -7.85
C ASN A 82 -5.14 2.79 -8.64
N ARG A 83 -6.23 2.03 -8.73
CA ARG A 83 -6.28 0.82 -9.56
C ARG A 83 -6.63 1.18 -10.98
N ASP A 84 -5.87 0.60 -11.91
CA ASP A 84 -6.17 0.69 -13.33
C ASP A 84 -7.09 -0.48 -13.73
N PHE A 85 -8.39 -0.27 -13.52
CA PHE A 85 -9.43 -1.25 -13.86
C PHE A 85 -9.51 -1.46 -15.37
N ASP A 86 -9.35 -0.40 -16.16
CA ASP A 86 -9.39 -0.47 -17.62
C ASP A 86 -8.26 -1.34 -18.16
N PHE A 87 -7.04 -1.16 -17.64
CA PHE A 87 -5.91 -2.05 -17.98
C PHE A 87 -6.23 -3.50 -17.63
N THR A 88 -6.74 -3.75 -16.42
CA THR A 88 -7.05 -5.11 -15.94
C THR A 88 -8.12 -5.77 -16.81
N PHE A 89 -9.19 -5.04 -17.13
CA PHE A 89 -10.27 -5.52 -18.00
C PHE A 89 -9.78 -5.79 -19.42
N ASN A 90 -8.96 -4.89 -19.99
CA ASN A 90 -8.37 -5.07 -21.31
C ASN A 90 -7.38 -6.24 -21.36
N LEU A 91 -6.64 -6.48 -20.27
CA LEU A 91 -5.76 -7.64 -20.15
C LEU A 91 -6.57 -8.94 -20.12
N ALA A 92 -7.61 -9.01 -19.29
CA ALA A 92 -8.47 -10.18 -19.18
C ALA A 92 -9.10 -10.57 -20.52
N LYS A 93 -9.60 -9.59 -21.29
CA LYS A 93 -10.14 -9.82 -22.65
C LYS A 93 -9.12 -10.44 -23.62
N LYS A 94 -7.83 -10.14 -23.45
CA LYS A 94 -6.77 -10.67 -24.32
C LYS A 94 -6.33 -12.07 -23.91
N CYS A 95 -6.57 -12.47 -22.67
CA CYS A 95 -6.23 -13.80 -22.18
C CYS A 95 -7.45 -14.72 -22.32
N LEU A 96 -7.54 -15.42 -23.46
CA LEU A 96 -8.69 -16.25 -23.90
C LEU A 96 -9.17 -17.34 -22.91
N ASN A 97 -8.40 -17.65 -21.85
CA ASN A 97 -8.68 -18.75 -20.92
C ASN A 97 -9.10 -18.28 -19.51
N PHE A 98 -9.35 -16.99 -19.29
CA PHE A 98 -9.66 -16.49 -17.94
C PHE A 98 -10.98 -15.75 -17.91
N HIS A 99 -11.82 -16.11 -16.96
CA HIS A 99 -13.00 -15.34 -16.59
C HIS A 99 -12.64 -14.39 -15.44
N LEU A 100 -12.92 -13.09 -15.63
CA LEU A 100 -12.79 -12.06 -14.60
C LEU A 100 -14.12 -11.94 -13.85
N LEU A 101 -14.08 -12.08 -12.52
CA LEU A 101 -15.21 -11.88 -11.60
C LEU A 101 -15.10 -10.53 -10.88
#